data_AF-A0A286PGW0-F1
#
_entry.id   AF-A0A286PGW0-F1
#
_cell.length_a   1.000
_cell.length_b   1.000
_cell.length_c   1.000
_cell.angle_alpha   90.00
_cell.angle_beta   90.00
_cell.angle_gamma   90.00
#
_symmetry.space_group_name_H-M   'P 1'
#
loop_
_entity.id
_entity.type
_entity.pdbx_description
1 polymer ?
#
loop_
_entity_poly.entity_id
_entity_poly.type
_entity_poly.pdbx_seq_one_letter_code
_entity_poly.pdbx_strand_id
1 'polypeptide(L)' 'MQRYPTHLRRGVHTSVKALEQDIRAWIDGWNENPRPFTWTKTADEILNSLADYLTKINPPTTET' A
#
# COMPACT_ATOMS: atom_id res chain seq x y z
N MET A 1 14.65 -7.18 2.85
CA MET A 1 13.72 -6.04 2.90
C MET A 1 14.07 -5.10 1.76
N GLN A 2 13.23 -4.99 0.74
CA GLN A 2 13.53 -4.17 -0.44
C GLN A 2 13.35 -2.69 -0.09
N ARG A 3 14.42 -1.91 -0.20
CA ARG A 3 14.40 -0.48 0.10
C ARG A 3 13.69 0.22 -1.06
N TYR A 4 12.58 0.89 -0.77
CA TYR A 4 11.93 1.75 -1.76
C TYR A 4 12.88 2.88 -2.16
N PRO A 5 12.86 3.30 -3.43
CA PRO A 5 13.60 4.47 -3.86
C PRO A 5 13.24 5.68 -2.99
N THR A 6 14.23 6.51 -2.69
CA THR A 6 14.07 7.72 -1.87
C THR A 6 13.07 8.71 -2.46
N HIS A 7 12.89 8.70 -3.78
CA HIS A 7 11.92 9.54 -4.47
C HIS A 7 10.48 9.07 -4.26
N LEU A 8 10.18 7.81 -3.93
CA LEU A 8 8.81 7.37 -3.61
C LEU A 8 8.40 7.63 -2.15
N ARG A 9 9.19 8.42 -1.41
CA ARG A 9 8.87 8.77 -0.02
C ARG A 9 7.78 9.83 0.03
N ARG A 10 6.93 9.77 1.06
CA ARG A 10 5.92 10.81 1.28
C ARG A 10 6.59 12.17 1.49
N GLY A 11 6.03 13.21 0.86
CA GLY A 11 6.44 14.60 1.07
C GLY A 11 7.68 15.07 0.30
N VAL A 12 8.24 14.26 -0.61
CA VAL A 12 9.45 14.64 -1.39
C VAL A 12 9.15 15.26 -2.76
N HIS A 13 7.91 15.12 -3.27
CA HIS A 13 7.52 15.73 -4.53
C HIS A 13 6.78 17.05 -4.31
N THR A 14 7.13 18.04 -5.12
CA THR A 14 6.48 19.36 -5.15
C THR A 14 5.37 19.43 -6.22
N SER A 15 5.20 18.38 -7.04
CA SER A 15 4.13 18.29 -8.04
C SER A 15 3.65 16.85 -8.23
N VAL A 16 2.37 16.71 -8.59
CA VAL A 16 1.75 15.41 -8.92
C VAL A 16 2.42 14.77 -10.14
N LYS A 17 2.81 15.58 -11.13
CA LYS A 17 3.47 15.08 -12.34
C LYS A 17 4.83 14.42 -12.04
N ALA A 18 5.61 15.00 -11.12
CA ALA A 18 6.87 14.40 -10.68
C ALA A 18 6.66 13.07 -9.96
N LEU A 19 5.66 13.01 -9.08
CA LEU A 19 5.27 11.75 -8.42
C LEU A 19 4.85 10.68 -9.44
N GLU A 20 4.03 11.05 -10.43
CA GLU A 20 3.56 10.11 -11.44
C GLU A 20 4.71 9.53 -12.27
N GLN A 21 5.64 10.39 -12.70
CA GLN A 21 6.83 9.95 -13.45
C GLN A 21 7.68 8.98 -12.64
N ASP A 22 7.94 9.29 -11.38
CA ASP A 22 8.74 8.46 -10.49
C ASP A 22 8.07 7.10 -10.19
N ILE A 23 6.74 7.07 -10.05
CA ILE A 23 5.99 5.82 -9.92
C ILE A 23 6.12 4.97 -11.19
N ARG A 24 5.93 5.56 -12.38
CA ARG A 24 6.01 4.85 -13.66
C ARG A 24 7.41 4.27 -13.88
N ALA A 25 8.45 5.07 -13.68
CA ALA A 25 9.83 4.62 -13.79
C ALA A 25 10.16 3.47 -12.82
N TRP A 26 9.62 3.51 -11.60
CA TRP A 26 9.79 2.43 -10.63
C TRP A 26 9.07 1.14 -11.06
N ILE A 27 7.85 1.23 -11.61
CA ILE A 27 7.11 0.08 -12.13
C ILE A 27 7.88 -0.56 -13.29
N ASP A 28 8.36 0.25 -14.24
CA ASP A 28 9.09 -0.25 -15.41
C ASP A 28 10.35 -1.00 -14.98
N GLY A 29 11.16 -0.41 -14.09
CA GLY A 29 12.37 -1.07 -13.56
C GLY A 29 12.07 -2.30 -12.70
N TRP A 30 10.90 -2.37 -12.03
CA TRP A 30 10.47 -3.58 -11.34
C TRP A 30 10.10 -4.70 -12.33
N ASN A 31 9.41 -4.36 -13.41
CA ASN A 31 8.94 -5.31 -14.41
C ASN A 31 10.09 -5.93 -15.23
N GLU A 32 11.24 -5.26 -15.35
CA GLU A 32 12.44 -5.81 -16.00
C GLU A 32 13.01 -7.04 -15.26
N ASN A 33 12.90 -7.09 -13.93
CA ASN A 33 13.33 -8.25 -13.13
C ASN A 33 12.41 -8.42 -11.91
N PRO A 34 11.21 -8.99 -12.12
CA PRO A 34 10.20 -9.03 -11.07
C PRO A 34 10.61 -10.04 -10.00
N ARG A 35 10.63 -9.60 -8.74
CA ARG A 35 10.74 -10.52 -7.61
C ARG A 35 9.36 -11.07 -7.26
N PRO A 36 9.20 -12.39 -7.12
CA PRO A 36 7.94 -12.96 -6.64
C PRO A 36 7.58 -12.36 -5.29
N PHE A 37 6.38 -11.79 -5.20
CA PHE A 37 5.82 -11.38 -3.93
C PHE A 37 5.16 -12.58 -3.27
N THR A 38 5.71 -13.03 -2.15
CA THR A 38 5.10 -14.06 -1.33
C THR A 38 4.19 -13.41 -0.30
N TRP A 39 2.90 -13.70 -0.36
CA TRP A 39 1.96 -13.35 0.70
C TRP A 39 2.39 -14.03 2.00
N THR A 40 2.73 -13.22 3.01
CA THR A 40 3.12 -13.73 4.34
C THR A 40 1.91 -14.01 5.22
N LYS A 41 0.76 -13.42 4.90
CA LYS A 41 -0.52 -13.64 5.56
C LYS A 41 -1.39 -14.55 4.73
N THR A 42 -2.14 -15.43 5.37
CA THR A 42 -3.18 -16.21 4.71
C THR A 42 -4.36 -15.34 4.33
N ALA A 43 -5.22 -15.82 3.42
CA ALA A 43 -6.45 -15.12 3.06
C ALA A 43 -7.32 -14.86 4.31
N ASP A 44 -7.43 -15.83 5.22
CA ASP A 44 -8.21 -15.72 6.44
C ASP A 44 -7.68 -14.64 7.38
N GLU A 45 -6.35 -14.54 7.54
CA GLU A 45 -5.74 -13.48 8.35
C GLU A 45 -6.00 -12.08 7.80
N ILE A 46 -6.07 -11.95 6.47
CA ILE A 46 -6.42 -10.69 5.81
C ILE A 46 -7.90 -10.36 6.07
N LEU A 47 -8.80 -11.32 5.91
CA LEU A 47 -10.23 -11.14 6.12
C LEU A 47 -10.57 -10.81 7.58
N ASN A 48 -9.92 -11.47 8.54
CA ASN A 48 -10.10 -11.17 9.96
C ASN A 48 -9.61 -9.75 10.29
N SER A 49 -8.44 -9.36 9.78
CA SER A 49 -7.93 -7.99 9.98
C SER A 49 -8.86 -6.93 9.37
N LEU A 50 -9.55 -7.24 8.27
CA LEU A 50 -10.54 -6.37 7.66
C LEU A 50 -11.80 -6.26 8.53
N ALA A 51 -12.33 -7.38 9.02
CA ALA A 51 -13.49 -7.39 9.91
C ALA A 51 -13.24 -6.55 11.17
N ASP A 52 -12.10 -6.76 11.83
CA ASP A 52 -11.71 -5.97 13.02
C ASP A 52 -11.61 -4.48 12.74
N TYR A 53 -11.07 -4.11 11.57
CA TYR A 53 -10.99 -2.71 11.15
C TYR A 53 -12.37 -2.11 10.92
N LEU A 54 -13.26 -2.83 10.24
CA LEU A 54 -14.63 -2.39 9.97
C LEU A 54 -15.44 -2.20 11.27
N THR A 55 -15.25 -3.06 12.27
CA THR A 55 -15.85 -2.88 13.60
C THR A 55 -15.33 -1.64 14.32
N LYS A 56 -14.05 -1.29 14.15
CA LYS A 56 -13.47 -0.09 14.79
C LYS A 56 -13.97 1.22 14.19
N ILE A 57 -14.21 1.27 12.87
CA ILE A 57 -14.63 2.49 12.19
C ILE A 57 -16.13 2.74 12.23
N ASN A 58 -16.93 1.69 12.44
CA ASN A 58 -18.36 1.79 12.65
C ASN A 58 -18.65 1.68 14.15
N PRO A 59 -18.70 2.81 14.90
CA PRO A 59 -19.19 2.77 16.27
C PRO A 59 -20.61 2.19 16.27
N PRO A 60 -21.00 1.39 17.28
CA PRO A 60 -22.39 0.95 17.40
C PRO A 60 -23.27 2.20 17.38
N THR A 61 -24.21 2.25 16.43
CA THR A 61 -25.21 3.31 16.37
C THR A 61 -25.93 3.30 17.71
N THR A 62 -25.66 4.28 18.55
CA THR A 62 -26.41 4.46 19.79
C THR A 62 -27.81 4.93 19.40
N GLU A 63 -28.71 3.98 19.16
CA GLU A 63 -30.13 4.27 19.02
C GLU A 63 -30.63 4.90 20.34
N THR A 64 -31.15 6.12 20.23
CA THR A 64 -31.77 6.91 21.30
C THR A 64 -33.28 6.69 21.29
#